data_AF-A0A0Q5Q6R7-F1
#
_entry.id   AF-A0A0Q5Q6R7-F1
#
_cell.length_a   1.000
_cell.length_b   1.000
_cell.length_c   1.000
_cell.angle_alpha   90.00
_cell.angle_beta   90.00
_cell.angle_gamma   90.00
#
_symmetry.space_group_name_H-M   'P 1'
#
loop_
_entity.id
_entity.type
_entity.pdbx_description
1 polymer ?
#
loop_
_entity_poly.entity_id
_entity_poly.type
_entity_poly.pdbx_seq_one_letter_code
_entity_poly.pdbx_strand_id
1 'polypeptide(L)'
;MTKTTFHSKEVEAFKNYCEGWDSRIHTYDDRDTQQNVNERLFDSVGKLENFLLQSDQKAMTKARGTLMKGTDEANEKEVLAMFENQKRGWYKQMREIIYNLNFIQSVSVALYELKNRYASECFKLRSENAQLRGELEKYKHNG
;
A
#
# COMPACT_ATOMS: atom_id res chain seq x y z
N MET A 1 -35.62 21.05 29.94
CA MET A 1 -34.73 21.06 28.77
C MET A 1 -34.16 19.67 28.59
N THR A 2 -34.66 18.94 27.60
CA THR A 2 -34.18 17.60 27.23
C THR A 2 -32.89 17.78 26.43
N LYS A 3 -31.75 17.34 26.97
CA LYS A 3 -30.50 17.25 26.21
C LYS A 3 -30.65 16.09 25.23
N THR A 4 -30.84 16.41 23.96
CA THR A 4 -30.78 15.41 22.88
C THR A 4 -29.33 15.04 22.67
N THR A 5 -28.89 13.94 23.28
CA THR A 5 -27.56 13.39 23.02
C THR A 5 -27.63 12.57 21.73
N PHE A 6 -27.38 13.20 20.58
CA PHE A 6 -27.06 12.47 19.35
C PHE A 6 -25.62 11.96 19.46
N HIS A 7 -25.45 10.76 20.01
CA HIS A 7 -24.25 9.98 19.71
C HIS A 7 -24.48 9.38 18.34
N SER A 8 -23.87 9.99 17.32
CA SER A 8 -23.94 9.46 15.98
C SER A 8 -23.28 8.06 15.99
N LYS A 9 -23.83 7.11 15.24
CA LYS A 9 -23.27 5.74 15.16
C LYS A 9 -21.81 5.77 14.73
N GLU A 10 -21.42 6.81 14.01
CA GLU A 10 -20.07 7.10 13.55
C GLU A 10 -19.14 7.48 14.72
N VAL A 11 -19.63 8.19 15.73
CA VAL A 11 -18.85 8.50 16.96
C VAL A 11 -18.64 7.26 17.81
N GLU A 12 -19.65 6.40 17.95
CA GLU A 12 -19.49 5.10 18.63
C GLU A 12 -18.59 4.15 17.83
N ALA A 13 -18.72 4.11 16.50
CA ALA A 13 -17.85 3.33 15.63
C ALA A 13 -16.39 3.81 15.74
N PHE A 14 -16.16 5.12 15.80
CA PHE A 14 -14.84 5.69 15.99
C PHE A 14 -14.29 5.40 17.39
N LYS A 15 -15.12 5.47 18.42
CA LYS A 15 -14.73 5.12 19.79
C LYS A 15 -14.38 3.63 19.92
N ASN A 16 -15.17 2.74 19.33
CA ASN A 16 -14.88 1.30 19.26
C ASN A 16 -13.61 1.00 18.45
N TYR A 17 -13.36 1.76 17.38
CA TYR A 17 -12.11 1.71 16.63
C TYR A 17 -10.90 2.10 17.51
N CYS A 18 -11.04 3.17 18.31
CA CYS A 18 -10.01 3.60 19.26
C CYS A 18 -9.83 2.64 20.45
N GLU A 19 -10.89 2.01 20.95
CA GLU A 19 -10.81 1.01 22.04
C GLU A 19 -10.07 -0.27 21.59
N GLY A 20 -10.03 -0.54 20.28
CA GLY A 20 -9.19 -1.58 19.68
C GLY A 20 -7.69 -1.27 19.69
N TRP A 21 -7.27 -0.01 19.91
CA TRP A 21 -5.86 0.39 19.87
C TRP A 21 -5.09 0.07 21.16
N ASP A 22 -5.76 -0.05 22.32
CA ASP A 22 -5.05 -0.07 23.61
C ASP A 22 -4.83 -1.47 24.22
N SER A 23 -5.62 -2.49 23.90
CA SER A 23 -5.50 -3.80 24.58
C SER A 23 -4.57 -4.81 23.91
N ARG A 24 -4.17 -4.57 22.65
CA ARG A 24 -3.34 -5.48 21.86
C ARG A 24 -2.41 -4.71 20.93
N ILE A 25 -1.58 -3.85 21.51
CA ILE A 25 -0.36 -3.43 20.81
C ILE A 25 0.51 -4.69 20.66
N HIS A 26 0.21 -5.47 19.62
CA HIS A 26 1.08 -6.50 19.07
C HIS A 26 2.26 -5.77 18.43
N THR A 27 3.26 -5.42 19.26
CA THR A 27 4.55 -4.88 18.81
C THR A 27 5.51 -5.94 18.31
N TYR A 28 5.01 -7.13 18.02
CA TYR A 28 5.69 -8.20 17.31
C TYR A 28 4.67 -8.82 16.33
N ASP A 29 5.06 -9.04 15.08
CA ASP A 29 4.36 -9.80 14.01
C ASP A 29 3.42 -9.11 13.00
N ASP A 30 3.58 -7.81 12.68
CA ASP A 30 2.98 -7.28 11.43
C ASP A 30 3.97 -7.14 10.28
N ARG A 31 5.25 -7.48 10.52
CA ARG A 31 6.30 -7.46 9.49
C ARG A 31 6.06 -8.55 8.43
N ASP A 32 5.66 -9.74 8.84
CA ASP A 32 5.36 -10.85 7.94
C ASP A 32 4.12 -10.54 7.11
N THR A 33 3.08 -9.95 7.72
CA THR A 33 1.90 -9.45 7.01
C THR A 33 2.26 -8.37 6.01
N GLN A 34 3.05 -7.37 6.42
CA GLN A 34 3.54 -6.30 5.54
C GLN A 34 4.34 -6.86 4.37
N GLN A 35 5.26 -7.79 4.63
CA GLN A 35 6.07 -8.44 3.61
C GLN A 35 5.19 -9.23 2.64
N ASN A 36 4.26 -10.04 3.15
CA ASN A 36 3.34 -10.84 2.32
C ASN A 36 2.45 -9.94 1.44
N VAL A 37 1.92 -8.84 1.98
CA VAL A 37 1.13 -7.87 1.19
C VAL A 37 1.99 -7.24 0.09
N ASN A 38 3.21 -6.81 0.41
CA ASN A 38 4.13 -6.23 -0.58
C ASN A 38 4.52 -7.24 -1.67
N GLU A 39 4.82 -8.48 -1.31
CA GLU A 39 5.16 -9.55 -2.26
C GLU A 39 3.99 -9.84 -3.20
N ARG A 40 2.76 -9.91 -2.68
CA ARG A 40 1.56 -10.10 -3.51
C ARG A 40 1.29 -8.95 -4.46
N LEU A 41 1.47 -7.71 -4.00
CA LEU A 41 1.33 -6.52 -4.86
C LEU A 41 2.38 -6.53 -5.98
N PHE A 42 3.64 -6.83 -5.63
CA PHE A 42 4.74 -6.92 -6.60
C PHE A 42 4.51 -8.01 -7.64
N ASP A 43 4.13 -9.22 -7.20
CA ASP A 43 3.78 -10.34 -8.10
C ASP A 43 2.60 -10.00 -9.02
N SER A 44 1.57 -9.31 -8.48
CA SER A 44 0.41 -8.88 -9.27
C SER A 44 0.79 -7.87 -10.35
N VAL A 45 1.62 -6.87 -10.01
CA VAL A 45 2.16 -5.91 -10.99
C VAL A 45 2.98 -6.64 -12.06
N GLY A 46 3.89 -7.54 -11.66
CA GLY A 46 4.71 -8.30 -12.59
C GLY A 46 3.89 -9.15 -13.56
N LYS A 47 2.81 -9.80 -13.08
CA LYS A 47 1.88 -10.55 -13.93
C LYS A 47 1.15 -9.67 -14.94
N LEU A 48 0.70 -8.47 -14.51
CA LEU A 48 0.04 -7.52 -15.39
C LEU A 48 1.00 -6.95 -16.45
N GLU A 49 2.22 -6.59 -16.06
CA GLU A 49 3.24 -6.12 -17.00
C GLU A 49 3.62 -7.20 -18.02
N ASN A 50 3.81 -8.44 -17.58
CA ASN A 50 4.09 -9.56 -18.48
C ASN A 50 2.93 -9.81 -19.45
N PHE A 51 1.68 -9.71 -18.98
CA PHE A 51 0.51 -9.82 -19.86
C PHE A 51 0.49 -8.72 -20.93
N LEU A 52 0.76 -7.46 -20.56
CA LEU A 52 0.83 -6.34 -21.51
C LEU A 52 1.96 -6.55 -22.53
N LEU A 53 3.14 -6.99 -22.07
CA LEU A 53 4.29 -7.31 -22.92
C LEU A 53 3.96 -8.41 -23.93
N GLN A 54 3.35 -9.51 -23.48
CA GLN A 54 2.95 -10.61 -24.35
C GLN A 54 1.90 -10.16 -25.38
N SER A 55 0.96 -9.29 -24.97
CA SER A 55 0.00 -8.71 -25.90
C SER A 55 0.67 -7.87 -26.98
N ASP A 56 1.64 -7.03 -26.60
CA ASP A 56 2.39 -6.19 -27.53
C ASP A 56 3.21 -7.06 -28.49
N GLN A 57 3.92 -8.06 -27.99
CA GLN A 57 4.67 -9.02 -28.80
C GLN A 57 3.78 -9.76 -29.81
N LYS A 58 2.56 -10.13 -29.41
CA LYS A 58 1.59 -10.77 -30.30
C LYS A 58 1.12 -9.83 -31.41
N ALA A 59 0.85 -8.56 -31.08
CA ALA A 59 0.48 -7.54 -32.06
C ALA A 59 1.62 -7.27 -33.05
N MET A 60 2.85 -7.11 -32.55
CA MET A 60 4.07 -6.92 -33.34
C MET A 60 4.30 -8.09 -34.29
N THR A 61 4.30 -9.33 -33.78
CA THR A 61 4.54 -10.53 -34.59
C THR A 61 3.49 -10.69 -35.69
N LYS A 62 2.23 -10.38 -35.39
CA LYS A 62 1.15 -10.41 -36.38
C LYS A 62 1.35 -9.37 -37.47
N ALA A 63 1.77 -8.16 -37.12
CA ALA A 63 1.99 -7.07 -38.07
C ALA A 63 3.25 -7.27 -38.93
N ARG A 64 4.32 -7.83 -38.37
CA ARG A 64 5.53 -8.21 -39.11
C ARG A 64 5.22 -9.21 -40.23
N GLY A 65 4.34 -10.17 -39.96
CA GLY A 65 3.99 -11.22 -40.92
C GLY A 65 5.23 -12.04 -41.33
N THR A 66 5.54 -12.05 -42.62
CA THR A 66 6.67 -12.80 -43.21
C THR A 66 7.96 -11.98 -43.32
N LEU A 67 7.95 -10.70 -42.93
CA LEU A 67 9.16 -9.87 -43.00
C LEU A 67 10.25 -10.41 -42.06
N MET A 68 11.50 -10.29 -42.50
CA MET A 68 12.65 -10.68 -41.68
C MET A 68 12.81 -9.71 -40.51
N LYS A 69 12.94 -10.25 -39.29
CA LYS A 69 13.13 -9.46 -38.08
C LYS A 69 14.40 -8.61 -38.17
N GLY A 70 14.30 -7.35 -37.78
CA GLY A 70 15.43 -6.41 -37.77
C GLY A 70 15.60 -5.62 -39.07
N THR A 71 14.78 -5.86 -40.09
CA THR A 71 14.69 -4.96 -41.26
C THR A 71 13.93 -3.70 -40.88
N ASP A 72 14.24 -2.57 -41.53
CA ASP A 72 13.59 -1.28 -41.24
C ASP A 72 12.07 -1.35 -41.41
N GLU A 73 11.60 -1.98 -42.49
CA GLU A 73 10.16 -2.16 -42.75
C GLU A 73 9.48 -3.04 -41.69
N ALA A 74 10.14 -4.11 -41.23
CA ALA A 74 9.60 -4.94 -40.15
C ALA A 74 9.49 -4.15 -38.85
N ASN A 75 10.55 -3.40 -38.51
CA ASN A 75 10.61 -2.62 -37.28
C ASN A 75 9.53 -1.53 -37.26
N GLU A 76 9.33 -0.82 -38.37
CA GLU A 76 8.29 0.21 -38.49
C GLU A 76 6.89 -0.39 -38.26
N LYS A 77 6.58 -1.52 -38.91
CA LYS A 77 5.30 -2.21 -38.74
C LYS A 77 5.09 -2.72 -37.31
N GLU A 78 6.12 -3.29 -36.70
CA GLU A 78 6.06 -3.75 -35.31
C GLU A 78 5.78 -2.59 -34.35
N VAL A 79 6.49 -1.47 -34.50
CA VAL A 79 6.32 -0.28 -33.64
C VAL A 79 4.92 0.32 -33.78
N LEU A 80 4.43 0.48 -35.02
CA LEU A 80 3.07 0.98 -35.26
C LEU A 80 2.01 0.06 -34.63
N ALA A 81 2.15 -1.25 -34.79
CA ALA A 81 1.20 -2.21 -34.22
C ALA A 81 1.21 -2.22 -32.69
N MET A 82 2.38 -2.06 -32.07
CA MET A 82 2.50 -1.89 -30.62
C MET A 82 1.75 -0.64 -30.16
N PHE A 83 1.99 0.51 -30.79
CA PHE A 83 1.29 1.76 -30.43
C PHE A 83 -0.23 1.66 -30.60
N GLU A 84 -0.71 1.03 -31.67
CA GLU A 84 -2.15 0.80 -31.86
C GLU A 84 -2.73 -0.16 -30.81
N ASN A 85 -1.99 -1.17 -30.38
CA ASN A 85 -2.42 -2.04 -29.28
C ASN A 85 -2.53 -1.28 -27.96
N GLN A 86 -1.56 -0.41 -27.67
CA GLN A 86 -1.51 0.40 -26.44
C GLN A 86 -2.63 1.46 -26.37
N LYS A 87 -3.21 1.85 -27.51
CA LYS A 87 -4.36 2.76 -27.55
C LYS A 87 -5.66 2.11 -27.09
N ARG A 88 -5.74 0.78 -27.04
CA ARG A 88 -6.97 0.05 -26.67
C ARG A 88 -7.42 0.37 -25.25
N GLY A 89 -8.73 0.48 -25.05
CA GLY A 89 -9.32 0.84 -23.76
C GLY A 89 -8.90 -0.08 -22.61
N TRP A 90 -8.95 -1.40 -22.83
CA TRP A 90 -8.51 -2.38 -21.83
C TRP A 90 -7.02 -2.26 -21.50
N TYR A 91 -6.17 -1.87 -22.46
CA TYR A 91 -4.73 -1.70 -22.23
C TYR A 91 -4.50 -0.51 -21.29
N LYS A 92 -5.19 0.61 -21.56
CA LYS A 92 -5.16 1.80 -20.70
C LYS A 92 -5.66 1.49 -19.28
N GLN A 93 -6.77 0.74 -19.17
CA GLN A 93 -7.31 0.30 -17.87
C GLN A 93 -6.31 -0.57 -17.10
N MET A 94 -5.62 -1.50 -17.77
CA MET A 94 -4.58 -2.32 -17.12
C MET A 94 -3.39 -1.47 -16.66
N ARG A 95 -2.98 -0.48 -17.44
CA ARG A 95 -1.95 0.50 -17.02
C ARG A 95 -2.39 1.31 -15.81
N GLU A 96 -3.64 1.73 -15.78
CA GLU A 96 -4.23 2.44 -14.63
C GLU A 96 -4.28 1.55 -13.38
N ILE A 97 -4.64 0.27 -13.52
CA ILE A 97 -4.60 -0.70 -12.42
C ILE A 97 -3.17 -0.84 -11.89
N ILE A 98 -2.16 -1.00 -12.76
CA ILE A 98 -0.75 -1.05 -12.34
C ILE A 98 -0.37 0.22 -11.57
N TYR A 99 -0.74 1.39 -12.06
CA TYR A 99 -0.50 2.66 -11.37
C TYR A 99 -1.14 2.70 -9.99
N ASN A 100 -2.40 2.30 -9.87
CA ASN A 100 -3.13 2.24 -8.60
C ASN A 100 -2.50 1.25 -7.61
N LEU A 101 -2.05 0.08 -8.08
CA LEU A 101 -1.37 -0.91 -7.24
C LEU A 101 -0.04 -0.37 -6.69
N ASN A 102 0.76 0.31 -7.52
CA ASN A 102 1.99 0.97 -7.08
C ASN A 102 1.71 2.10 -6.08
N PHE A 103 0.65 2.86 -6.28
CA PHE A 103 0.21 3.88 -5.33
C PHE A 103 -0.22 3.27 -3.98
N ILE A 104 -1.01 2.18 -4.00
CA ILE A 104 -1.39 1.46 -2.78
C ILE A 104 -0.15 0.94 -2.05
N GLN A 105 0.84 0.42 -2.77
CA GLN A 105 2.10 -0.05 -2.19
C GLN A 105 2.84 1.10 -1.48
N SER A 106 2.97 2.27 -2.12
CA SER A 106 3.68 3.41 -1.55
C SER A 106 2.99 3.97 -0.31
N VAL A 107 1.66 4.09 -0.34
CA VAL A 107 0.86 4.52 0.82
C VAL A 107 0.97 3.50 1.96
N SER A 108 0.95 2.20 1.65
CA SER A 108 1.08 1.15 2.66
C SER A 108 2.41 1.25 3.39
N VAL A 109 3.52 1.44 2.67
CA VAL A 109 4.86 1.64 3.28
C VAL A 109 4.85 2.84 4.23
N ALA A 110 4.31 3.98 3.80
CA ALA A 110 4.23 5.19 4.62
C ALA A 110 3.38 4.99 5.89
N LEU A 111 2.27 4.25 5.80
CA LEU A 111 1.43 3.93 6.95
C LEU A 111 2.16 3.05 7.97
N TYR A 112 2.93 2.06 7.52
CA TYR A 112 3.74 1.23 8.41
C TYR A 112 4.85 2.03 9.11
N GLU A 113 5.50 2.97 8.40
CA GLU A 113 6.45 3.88 9.04
C GLU A 113 5.81 4.73 10.12
N LEU A 114 4.63 5.29 9.86
CA LEU A 114 3.90 6.10 10.82
C LEU A 114 3.49 5.27 12.06
N LYS A 115 2.98 4.06 11.84
CA LYS A 115 2.66 3.10 12.91
C LYS A 115 3.89 2.82 13.79
N ASN A 116 5.05 2.58 13.18
CA ASN A 116 6.28 2.30 13.91
C ASN A 116 6.77 3.50 14.73
N ARG A 117 6.69 4.73 14.18
CA ARG A 117 7.03 5.96 14.92
C ARG A 117 6.12 6.17 16.11
N TYR A 118 4.80 6.02 15.91
CA TYR A 118 3.81 6.16 16.97
C TYR A 118 4.01 5.13 18.10
N ALA A 119 4.26 3.87 17.75
CA ALA A 119 4.53 2.82 18.72
C ALA A 119 5.78 3.14 19.57
N SER A 120 6.86 3.61 18.93
CA SER A 120 8.09 4.03 19.61
C SER A 120 7.85 5.19 20.59
N GLU A 121 7.09 6.20 20.17
CA GLU A 121 6.73 7.34 21.00
C GLU A 121 5.86 6.91 22.20
N CYS A 122 4.90 6.02 22.00
CA CYS A 122 4.09 5.45 23.07
C CYS A 122 4.95 4.71 24.10
N PHE A 123 5.92 3.91 23.68
CA PHE A 123 6.85 3.24 24.60
C PHE A 123 7.66 4.23 25.41
N LYS A 124 8.19 5.28 24.76
CA LYS A 124 8.95 6.33 25.43
C LYS A 124 8.11 7.02 26.49
N LEU A 125 6.90 7.47 26.14
CA LEU A 125 5.99 8.14 27.07
C LEU A 125 5.58 7.24 28.24
N ARG A 126 5.34 5.95 28.00
CA ARG A 126 5.04 4.97 29.07
C ARG A 126 6.22 4.82 30.04
N SER A 127 7.44 4.76 29.52
CA SER A 127 8.66 4.69 30.33
C SER A 127 8.86 5.96 31.17
N GLU A 128 8.74 7.13 30.56
CA GLU A 128 8.83 8.43 31.25
C GLU A 128 7.76 8.57 32.34
N ASN A 129 6.52 8.16 32.06
CA ASN A 129 5.44 8.20 33.05
C ASN A 129 5.74 7.29 34.25
N ALA A 130 6.26 6.09 34.00
CA ALA A 130 6.64 5.15 35.07
C ALA A 130 7.77 5.71 35.94
N GLN A 131 8.78 6.34 35.33
CA GLN A 131 9.87 7.01 36.05
C GLN A 131 9.36 8.15 36.93
N LEU A 132 8.56 9.07 36.36
CA LEU A 132 7.99 10.20 37.08
C LEU A 132 7.09 9.76 38.25
N ARG A 133 6.29 8.71 38.07
CA ARG A 133 5.49 8.12 39.17
C ARG A 133 6.39 7.58 40.28
N GLY A 134 7.48 6.90 39.92
CA GLY A 134 8.45 6.39 40.88
C GLY A 134 9.17 7.49 41.66
N GLU A 135 9.50 8.60 41.00
CA GLU A 135 10.09 9.78 41.65
C GLU A 135 9.10 10.46 42.61
N LEU A 136 7.86 10.69 42.15
CA LEU A 136 6.80 11.25 42.99
C LEU A 136 6.56 10.44 44.27
N GLU A 137 6.57 9.12 44.17
CA GLU A 137 6.36 8.26 45.34
C GLU A 137 7.50 8.36 46.35
N LYS A 138 8.74 8.45 45.87
CA LYS A 138 9.92 8.72 46.72
C LYS A 138 9.85 10.08 47.40
N TYR A 139 9.43 11.12 46.68
CA TYR A 139 9.25 12.45 47.26
C TYR A 139 8.16 12.48 48.33
N LYS A 140 7.06 11.77 48.15
CA LYS A 140 5.99 11.67 49.16
C LYS A 140 6.41 10.93 50.44
N HIS A 141 7.36 10.00 50.34
CA HIS A 141 7.82 9.22 51.49
C HIS A 141 8.98 9.91 52.25
N ASN A 142 9.70 10.83 51.60
CA ASN A 142 10.85 11.54 52.17
C ASN A 142 10.58 13.02 52.48
N GLY A 143 9.35 13.49 52.26
CA GLY A 143 8.90 14.87 52.49
C GLY A 143 7.95 15.00 53.67
#